data_AF-A0A5C5TPV8-F1
#
_entry.id   AF-A0A5C5TPV8-F1
#
_cell.length_a   1.000
_cell.length_b   1.000
_cell.length_c   1.000
_cell.angle_alpha   90.00
_cell.angle_beta   90.00
_cell.angle_gamma   90.00
#
_symmetry.space_group_name_H-M   'P 1'
#
loop_
_entity.id
_entity.type
_entity.pdbx_description
1 polymer ?
#
loop_
_entity_poly.entity_id
_entity_poly.type
_entity_poly.pdbx_seq_one_letter_code
_entity_poly.pdbx_strand_id
1 'polypeptide(L)'
;MKILFDQGTPAPLRHMLVAHTVATAGEMGWSALSNGDLLDAASVAFDALITTDKNLRYQQVITGRRLAILALPTTSWPKLQRLIADIVAAQTH
;
A
#
# COMPACT_ATOMS: atom_id res chain seq x y z
N MET A 1 5.10 -8.11 9.19
CA MET A 1 4.83 -8.28 7.74
C MET A 1 5.70 -7.29 6.97
N LYS A 2 6.07 -7.64 5.74
CA LYS A 2 6.73 -6.74 4.79
C LYS A 2 5.67 -6.06 3.93
N ILE A 3 5.66 -4.74 3.95
CA ILE A 3 4.68 -3.91 3.25
C ILE A 3 5.41 -3.03 2.23
N LEU A 4 4.97 -3.09 0.99
CA LEU A 4 5.43 -2.22 -0.08
C LEU A 4 4.51 -0.99 -0.18
N PHE A 5 5.09 0.20 -0.22
CA PHE A 5 4.42 1.43 -0.57
C PHE A 5 4.71 1.76 -2.03
N ASP A 6 3.65 1.99 -2.80
CA ASP A 6 3.77 2.58 -4.13
C ASP A 6 4.20 4.06 -4.04
N GLN A 7 4.65 4.63 -5.17
CA GLN A 7 5.13 6.01 -5.31
C GLN A 7 4.09 7.05 -4.86
N GLY A 8 2.81 6.77 -5.11
CA GLY A 8 1.71 7.67 -4.71
C GLY A 8 1.34 7.58 -3.23
N THR A 9 1.85 6.59 -2.50
CA THR A 9 1.46 6.36 -1.09
C THR A 9 2.13 7.40 -0.18
N PRO A 10 1.36 8.10 0.67
CA PRO A 10 1.92 9.09 1.58
C PRO A 10 2.97 8.49 2.52
N ALA A 11 4.21 8.95 2.41
CA ALA A 11 5.32 8.48 3.24
C ALA A 11 5.05 8.55 4.77
N PRO A 12 4.33 9.56 5.33
CA PRO A 12 4.03 9.59 6.75
C PRO A 12 3.18 8.42 7.27
N LEU A 13 2.45 7.70 6.39
CA LEU A 13 1.64 6.54 6.78
C LEU A 13 2.48 5.44 7.43
N ARG A 14 3.78 5.35 7.10
CA ARG A 14 4.68 4.34 7.69
C ARG A 14 4.78 4.46 9.21
N HIS A 15 4.59 5.65 9.79
CA HIS A 15 4.62 5.86 11.24
C HIS A 15 3.45 5.19 11.96
N MET A 16 2.41 4.78 11.24
CA MET A 16 1.27 4.05 11.79
C MET A 16 1.45 2.53 11.69
N LEU A 17 2.46 2.07 10.96
CA LEU A 17 2.73 0.66 10.69
C LEU A 17 4.00 0.18 11.43
N VAL A 18 4.27 0.71 12.62
CA VAL A 18 5.51 0.48 13.37
C VAL A 18 5.82 -1.00 13.68
N ALA A 19 4.79 -1.86 13.71
CA ALA A 19 4.93 -3.30 13.90
C ALA A 19 5.30 -4.05 12.59
N HIS A 20 5.52 -3.33 11.49
CA HIS A 20 5.74 -3.88 10.16
C HIS A 20 6.97 -3.25 9.51
N THR A 21 7.60 -4.00 8.60
CA THR A 21 8.70 -3.49 7.79
C THR A 21 8.12 -2.86 6.55
N VAL A 22 8.31 -1.55 6.37
CA VAL A 22 7.83 -0.80 5.21
C VAL A 22 9.00 -0.49 4.30
N ALA A 23 8.85 -0.75 3.01
CA ALA A 23 9.73 -0.25 1.96
C ALA A 23 8.89 0.46 0.90
N THR A 24 9.48 1.43 0.21
CA THR A 24 8.85 2.11 -0.92
C THR A 24 9.35 1.55 -2.24
N ALA A 25 8.52 1.60 -3.28
CA ALA A 25 8.93 1.26 -4.64
C ALA A 25 10.16 2.10 -5.08
N GLY A 26 10.31 3.32 -4.57
CA GLY A 26 11.48 4.17 -4.83
C GLY A 26 12.76 3.61 -4.23
N GLU A 27 12.73 3.19 -2.96
CA GLU A 27 13.87 2.56 -2.28
C GLU A 27 14.27 1.24 -2.93
N MET A 28 13.31 0.52 -3.52
CA MET A 28 13.55 -0.72 -4.26
C MET A 28 14.09 -0.49 -5.68
N GLY A 29 14.15 0.77 -6.16
CA GLY A 29 14.52 1.09 -7.54
C GLY A 29 13.43 0.73 -8.57
N TRP A 30 12.19 0.58 -8.12
CA TRP A 30 11.04 0.10 -8.91
C TRP A 30 10.17 1.22 -9.48
N SER A 31 10.61 2.47 -9.42
CA SER A 31 9.85 3.64 -9.92
C SER A 31 9.50 3.59 -11.41
N ALA A 32 10.20 2.78 -12.20
CA ALA A 32 9.98 2.61 -13.64
C ALA A 32 9.20 1.33 -14.00
N LEU A 33 8.84 0.50 -13.02
CA LEU A 33 8.08 -0.72 -13.27
C LEU A 33 6.65 -0.37 -13.70
N SER A 34 6.10 -1.17 -14.62
CA SER A 34 4.67 -1.12 -14.90
C SER A 34 3.89 -1.64 -13.69
N ASN A 35 2.59 -1.33 -13.61
CA ASN A 35 1.72 -1.82 -12.54
C ASN A 35 1.73 -3.36 -12.44
N GLY A 36 1.80 -4.06 -13.59
CA GLY A 36 1.90 -5.51 -13.63
C GLY A 36 3.21 -6.03 -13.06
N ASP A 37 4.33 -5.46 -13.51
CA ASP A 37 5.67 -5.85 -13.04
C ASP A 37 5.87 -5.54 -11.55
N LEU A 38 5.32 -4.42 -11.08
CA LEU A 38 5.31 -4.05 -9.66
C LEU A 38 4.56 -5.08 -8.83
N LEU A 39 3.40 -5.53 -9.30
CA LEU A 39 2.61 -6.57 -8.64
C LEU A 39 3.34 -7.91 -8.60
N ASP A 40 4.00 -8.30 -9.69
CA ASP A 40 4.79 -9.53 -9.74
C ASP A 40 5.98 -9.47 -8.78
N ALA A 41 6.79 -8.41 -8.84
CA ALA A 41 7.91 -8.21 -7.93
C ALA A 41 7.48 -8.15 -6.46
N ALA A 42 6.38 -7.44 -6.17
CA ALA A 42 5.81 -7.35 -4.84
C ALA A 42 5.35 -8.72 -4.32
N SER A 43 4.72 -9.54 -5.16
CA SER A 43 4.18 -10.84 -4.75
C SER A 43 5.23 -11.86 -4.31
N VAL A 44 6.49 -11.66 -4.71
CA VAL A 44 7.63 -12.52 -4.35
C VAL A 44 8.29 -12.05 -3.04
N ALA A 45 8.32 -10.75 -2.78
CA ALA A 45 9.14 -10.17 -1.71
C ALA A 45 8.34 -9.57 -0.54
N PHE A 46 7.04 -9.32 -0.72
CA PHE A 46 6.20 -8.59 0.22
C PHE A 46 4.90 -9.36 0.54
N ASP A 47 4.37 -9.12 1.74
CA ASP A 47 3.10 -9.68 2.19
C ASP A 47 1.93 -8.78 1.77
N ALA A 48 2.16 -7.47 1.66
CA ALA A 48 1.15 -6.50 1.25
C ALA A 48 1.71 -5.36 0.40
N LEU A 49 0.86 -4.81 -0.47
CA LEU A 49 1.08 -3.58 -1.24
C LEU A 49 0.02 -2.53 -0.85
N ILE A 50 0.47 -1.36 -0.41
CA ILE A 50 -0.39 -0.19 -0.22
C ILE A 50 -0.14 0.79 -1.38
N THR A 51 -1.19 1.08 -2.13
CA THR A 51 -1.15 1.98 -3.29
C THR A 51 -2.28 3.00 -3.23
N THR A 52 -2.11 4.12 -3.92
CA THR A 52 -3.19 5.09 -4.19
C THR A 52 -3.76 4.94 -5.59
N ASP A 53 -3.19 4.08 -6.43
CA ASP A 53 -3.70 3.78 -7.76
C ASP A 53 -4.91 2.83 -7.66
N LYS A 54 -6.08 3.36 -7.97
CA LYS A 54 -7.34 2.60 -7.96
C LYS A 54 -7.41 1.58 -9.09
N ASN A 55 -6.61 1.75 -10.14
CA ASN A 55 -6.57 0.83 -11.28
C ASN A 55 -5.91 -0.50 -10.90
N LEU A 56 -4.93 -0.50 -9.98
CA LEU A 56 -4.29 -1.72 -9.46
C LEU A 56 -5.30 -2.67 -8.80
N ARG A 57 -6.37 -2.14 -8.20
CA ARG A 57 -7.45 -2.94 -7.60
C ARG A 57 -8.19 -3.78 -8.65
N TYR A 58 -8.31 -3.30 -9.89
CA TYR A 58 -9.00 -4.02 -10.97
C TYR A 58 -8.09 -5.02 -11.69
N GLN A 59 -6.78 -4.90 -11.54
CA GLN A 59 -5.79 -5.86 -12.07
C GLN A 59 -5.64 -7.11 -11.18
N GLN A 60 -6.42 -7.20 -10.10
CA GLN A 60 -6.52 -8.34 -9.21
C GLN A 60 -7.30 -9.50 -9.85
N VAL A 61 -6.90 -10.05 -11.00
CA VAL A 61 -7.37 -11.41 -11.34
C VAL A 61 -6.69 -12.34 -10.33
N ILE A 62 -7.41 -12.59 -9.24
CA ILE A 62 -6.99 -13.32 -8.03
C ILE A 62 -6.92 -14.80 -8.37
N THR A 63 -5.85 -15.24 -9.02
CA THR A 63 -5.53 -16.67 -9.09
C THR A 63 -4.06 -16.85 -8.69
N GLY A 64 -3.83 -17.00 -7.39
CA GLY A 64 -2.60 -17.58 -6.84
C GLY A 64 -1.60 -16.63 -6.17
N ARG A 65 -1.79 -15.30 -6.20
CA ARG A 65 -0.86 -14.37 -5.51
C ARG A 65 -1.19 -14.25 -4.01
N ARG A 66 -0.18 -14.47 -3.15
CA ARG A 66 -0.23 -14.31 -1.68
C ARG A 66 -0.16 -12.85 -1.21
N LEU A 67 -0.21 -11.89 -2.13
CA LEU A 67 -0.03 -10.47 -1.86
C LEU A 67 -1.37 -9.79 -1.54
N ALA A 68 -1.52 -9.25 -0.33
CA ALA A 68 -2.65 -8.40 0.01
C ALA A 68 -2.48 -7.01 -0.64
N ILE A 69 -3.52 -6.46 -1.27
CA ILE A 69 -3.44 -5.13 -1.90
C ILE A 69 -4.46 -4.21 -1.26
N LEU A 70 -3.99 -3.09 -0.72
CA LEU A 70 -4.81 -2.04 -0.12
C LEU A 70 -4.73 -0.78 -0.98
N ALA A 71 -5.84 -0.43 -1.62
CA ALA A 71 -5.98 0.81 -2.36
C ALA A 71 -6.52 1.93 -1.44
N LEU A 72 -5.70 2.95 -1.20
CA LEU A 72 -6.08 4.12 -0.41
C LEU A 72 -7.06 5.00 -1.20
N PRO A 73 -8.06 5.61 -0.52
CA PRO A 73 -9.07 6.42 -1.20
C PRO A 73 -8.53 7.75 -1.74
N THR A 74 -7.38 8.20 -1.23
CA THR A 74 -6.75 9.48 -1.56
C THR A 74 -5.23 9.46 -1.34
N THR A 75 -4.50 10.25 -2.13
CA THR A 75 -3.08 10.58 -1.94
C THR A 75 -2.85 11.72 -0.94
N SER A 76 -3.91 12.42 -0.52
CA SER A 76 -3.81 13.56 0.38
C SER A 76 -3.59 13.09 1.82
N TRP A 77 -2.38 13.28 2.35
CA TRP A 77 -2.05 12.91 3.73
C TRP A 77 -3.00 13.51 4.78
N PRO A 78 -3.35 14.82 4.76
CA PRO A 78 -4.27 15.37 5.75
C PRO A 78 -5.66 14.73 5.74
N LYS A 79 -6.18 14.40 4.55
CA LYS A 79 -7.47 13.70 4.43
C LYS A 79 -7.37 12.27 4.92
N LEU A 80 -6.29 11.57 4.56
CA LEU A 80 -6.04 10.20 5.00
C LEU A 80 -5.88 10.12 6.52
N GLN A 81 -5.14 11.05 7.13
CA GLN A 81 -4.96 11.11 8.58
C GLN A 81 -6.30 11.27 9.31
N ARG A 82 -7.21 12.10 8.79
CA ARG A 82 -8.56 12.26 9.34
C ARG A 82 -9.36 10.96 9.23
N LEU A 83 -9.38 10.34 8.05
CA LEU A 83 -10.05 9.06 7.83
C LEU A 83 -9.56 7.97 8.80
N ILE A 84 -8.24 7.90 9.03
CA ILE A 84 -7.68 6.92 9.97
C ILE A 84 -8.10 7.24 11.40
N ALA A 85 -8.08 8.51 11.80
CA ALA A 85 -8.54 8.92 13.13
C ALA A 85 -10.02 8.55 13.36
N ASP A 86 -10.89 8.77 12.36
CA ASP A 86 -12.31 8.42 12.43
C ASP A 86 -12.51 6.90 12.59
N ILE A 87 -11.75 6.09 11.83
CA ILE A 87 -11.81 4.62 11.93
C ILE A 87 -11.35 4.13 13.31
N VAL A 88 -10.26 4.69 13.85
CA VAL A 88 -9.74 4.30 15.18
C VAL A 88 -10.74 4.68 16.27
N ALA A 89 -11.34 5.87 16.19
CA ALA A 89 -12.37 6.30 17.14
C ALA A 89 -13.61 5.38 17.09
N ALA A 90 -14.03 4.95 15.90
CA ALA A 90 -15.16 4.06 15.72
C ALA A 90 -14.94 2.63 16.26
N GLN A 91 -13.69 2.18 16.43
CA GLN A 91 -13.39 0.86 17.02
C GLN A 91 -13.38 0.86 18.56
N THR A 92 -13.54 2.02 19.20
CA THR A 92 -13.47 2.18 20.67
C THR A 92 -14.88 2.29 21.31
N HIS A 93 -15.94 1.89 20.60
CA HIS A 93 -17.32 1.83 21.07
C HIS A 93 -17.89 0.42 20.88
#